data_AF-A0A482YD24-F1
#
_entry.id   AF-A0A482YD24-F1
#
_cell.length_a   1.000
_cell.length_b   1.000
_cell.length_c   1.000
_cell.angle_alpha   90.00
_cell.angle_beta   90.00
_cell.angle_gamma   90.00
#
_symmetry.space_group_name_H-M   'P 1'
#
loop_
_entity.id
_entity.type
_entity.pdbx_description
1 polymer ?
#
loop_
_entity_poly.entity_id
_entity_poly.type
_entity_poly.pdbx_seq_one_letter_code
_entity_poly.pdbx_strand_id
1 'polypeptide(L)'
;MHDTIPVAEIMIEDVVTAPPDATATDAATLLRDEGVSSVIVARASEPVGIVTEGDFATQLCERQDLGHVDLSAVMSTPLTTVESTASIVDAVELLQSSHIEHLPVVDAADANGALEGIITTTELSYYVPHLAHGPSRLEAAPTRRQVRTDTKYERDDWAFEYHSADESTVSVGDVAQFSKSIDDDDVEAFADVTGDTNRLHLEAAYAAETRFGERIVHGVLANGLISAALARLPGLTIYLSQESSFREPLSIGDRATAVCEVVEDLGRSKYRIETTVVDGNETTVLDGSAVVLIDELPPMATHERDAPATGSSD
;
A
#
# COMPACT_ATOMS: atom_id res chain seq x y z
N MET A 1 -11.77 -9.98 -0.16
CA MET A 1 -12.15 -9.83 -1.59
C MET A 1 -10.99 -10.14 -2.55
N HIS A 2 -9.74 -10.24 -2.07
CA HIS A 2 -8.55 -10.53 -2.90
C HIS A 2 -8.33 -12.03 -3.23
N ASP A 3 -9.08 -12.93 -2.60
CA ASP A 3 -9.01 -14.39 -2.80
C ASP A 3 -9.47 -14.86 -4.20
N THR A 4 -9.99 -13.97 -5.05
CA THR A 4 -10.67 -14.34 -6.29
C THR A 4 -10.13 -13.68 -7.55
N ILE A 5 -9.11 -12.81 -7.45
CA ILE A 5 -8.51 -12.20 -8.65
C ILE A 5 -7.55 -13.23 -9.26
N PRO A 6 -7.76 -13.63 -10.54
CA PRO A 6 -6.87 -14.57 -11.21
C PRO A 6 -5.55 -13.90 -11.62
N VAL A 7 -4.47 -14.66 -11.64
CA VAL A 7 -3.13 -14.22 -12.06
C VAL A 7 -3.15 -13.58 -13.46
N ALA A 8 -3.98 -14.10 -14.36
CA ALA A 8 -4.15 -13.57 -15.73
C ALA A 8 -4.49 -12.07 -15.79
N GLU A 9 -5.13 -11.50 -14.76
CA GLU A 9 -5.54 -10.09 -14.76
C GLU A 9 -4.38 -9.12 -14.50
N ILE A 10 -3.27 -9.60 -13.96
CA ILE A 10 -2.17 -8.74 -13.49
C ILE A 10 -0.78 -9.19 -13.95
N MET A 11 -0.69 -10.33 -14.64
CA MET A 11 0.56 -10.83 -15.20
C MET A 11 1.08 -9.92 -16.32
N ILE A 12 2.39 -9.95 -16.54
CA ILE A 12 3.01 -9.38 -17.73
C ILE A 12 2.97 -10.43 -18.84
N GLU A 13 2.28 -10.13 -19.93
CA GLU A 13 2.15 -11.02 -21.10
C GLU A 13 3.40 -11.00 -22.00
N ASP A 14 4.07 -9.84 -22.11
CA ASP A 14 5.28 -9.66 -22.93
C ASP A 14 6.53 -10.21 -22.21
N VAL A 15 6.66 -11.53 -22.17
CA VAL A 15 7.76 -12.20 -21.45
C VAL A 15 9.03 -12.25 -22.30
N VAL A 16 10.14 -11.76 -21.74
CA VAL A 16 11.47 -11.88 -22.33
C VAL A 16 11.95 -13.33 -22.22
N THR A 17 12.24 -13.95 -23.37
CA THR A 17 12.64 -15.36 -23.46
C THR A 17 13.95 -15.55 -24.22
N ALA A 18 14.66 -16.63 -23.92
CA ALA A 18 15.84 -17.07 -24.65
C ALA A 18 15.89 -18.61 -24.78
N PRO A 19 16.50 -19.17 -25.84
CA PRO A 19 16.63 -20.62 -25.96
C PRO A 19 17.73 -21.18 -25.03
N PRO A 20 17.72 -22.49 -24.69
CA PRO A 20 18.66 -23.06 -23.71
C PRO A 20 20.12 -23.08 -24.15
N ASP A 21 20.38 -22.93 -25.45
CA ASP A 21 21.70 -22.83 -26.08
C ASP A 21 22.15 -21.38 -26.33
N ALA A 22 21.34 -20.38 -25.94
CA ALA A 22 21.82 -19.00 -25.84
C ALA A 22 22.90 -18.90 -24.75
N THR A 23 23.77 -17.89 -24.86
CA THR A 23 24.84 -17.69 -23.88
C THR A 23 24.36 -16.84 -22.69
N ALA A 24 25.06 -16.95 -21.55
CA ALA A 24 24.84 -16.06 -20.41
C ALA A 24 25.02 -14.57 -20.79
N THR A 25 25.92 -14.24 -21.72
CA THR A 25 26.06 -12.85 -22.21
C THR A 25 24.84 -12.40 -23.00
N ASP A 26 24.22 -13.28 -23.81
CA ASP A 26 22.99 -12.94 -24.52
C ASP A 26 21.87 -12.64 -23.53
N ALA A 27 21.68 -13.50 -22.50
CA ALA A 27 20.68 -13.25 -21.46
C ALA A 27 20.98 -11.99 -20.64
N ALA A 28 22.22 -11.75 -20.22
CA ALA A 28 22.58 -10.52 -19.51
C ALA A 28 22.36 -9.26 -20.36
N THR A 29 22.53 -9.37 -21.67
CA THR A 29 22.21 -8.28 -22.62
C THR A 29 20.72 -8.04 -22.70
N LEU A 30 19.90 -9.11 -22.77
CA LEU A 30 18.44 -9.01 -22.74
C LEU A 30 17.93 -8.36 -21.44
N LEU A 31 18.43 -8.78 -20.28
CA LEU A 31 18.07 -8.18 -18.98
C LEU A 31 18.29 -6.65 -19.00
N ARG A 32 19.46 -6.22 -19.47
CA ARG A 32 19.82 -4.79 -19.52
C ARG A 32 19.01 -4.01 -20.55
N ASP A 33 18.90 -4.54 -21.77
CA ASP A 33 18.35 -3.79 -22.90
C ASP A 33 16.81 -3.72 -22.82
N GLU A 34 16.16 -4.78 -22.33
CA GLU A 34 14.71 -4.82 -22.09
C GLU A 34 14.32 -4.27 -20.69
N GLY A 35 15.30 -4.04 -19.81
CA GLY A 35 15.06 -3.49 -18.46
C GLY A 35 14.31 -4.45 -17.54
N VAL A 36 14.50 -5.76 -17.72
CA VAL A 36 13.86 -6.82 -16.95
C VAL A 36 14.85 -7.51 -16.01
N SER A 37 14.37 -8.05 -14.89
CA SER A 37 15.21 -8.71 -13.88
C SER A 37 15.36 -10.23 -14.07
N SER A 38 14.63 -10.81 -15.03
CA SER A 38 14.70 -12.24 -15.35
C SER A 38 14.47 -12.51 -16.84
N VAL A 39 15.02 -13.63 -17.33
CA VAL A 39 14.77 -14.18 -18.67
C VAL A 39 14.27 -15.61 -18.52
N ILE A 40 13.14 -15.93 -19.15
CA ILE A 40 12.62 -17.30 -19.20
C ILE A 40 13.36 -18.08 -20.28
N VAL A 41 13.94 -19.21 -19.89
CA VAL A 41 14.60 -20.12 -20.82
C VAL A 41 13.56 -21.08 -21.37
N ALA A 42 13.30 -21.03 -22.68
CA ALA A 42 12.21 -21.77 -23.31
C ALA A 42 12.66 -22.60 -24.52
N ARG A 43 12.08 -23.78 -24.69
CA ARG A 43 12.18 -24.58 -25.93
C ARG A 43 10.91 -24.36 -26.73
N ALA A 44 11.00 -23.54 -27.78
CA ALA A 44 9.82 -23.02 -28.47
C ALA A 44 8.90 -22.28 -27.47
N SER A 45 7.73 -22.85 -27.13
CA SER A 45 6.76 -22.25 -26.21
C SER A 45 6.76 -22.89 -24.81
N GLU A 46 7.55 -23.95 -24.61
CA GLU A 46 7.66 -24.66 -23.32
C GLU A 46 8.75 -24.00 -22.46
N PRO A 47 8.40 -23.42 -21.30
CA PRO A 47 9.38 -22.85 -20.39
C PRO A 47 10.11 -23.96 -19.63
N VAL A 48 11.43 -24.03 -19.78
CA VAL A 48 12.28 -25.12 -19.23
C VAL A 48 13.23 -24.66 -18.12
N GLY A 49 13.35 -23.36 -17.89
CA GLY A 49 14.15 -22.77 -16.82
C GLY A 49 14.03 -21.26 -16.77
N ILE A 50 14.73 -20.64 -15.82
CA ILE A 50 14.79 -19.19 -15.64
C ILE A 50 16.20 -18.77 -15.26
N VAL A 51 16.62 -17.58 -15.70
CA VAL A 51 17.84 -16.93 -15.24
C VAL A 51 17.49 -15.54 -14.75
N THR A 52 17.96 -15.20 -13.56
CA THR A 52 17.76 -13.88 -12.92
C THR A 52 19.09 -13.14 -12.74
N GLU A 53 19.03 -11.85 -12.44
CA GLU A 53 20.21 -11.09 -12.02
C GLU A 53 20.92 -11.73 -10.81
N GLY A 54 20.15 -12.29 -9.86
CA GLY A 54 20.67 -12.99 -8.69
C GLY A 54 21.42 -14.29 -9.03
N ASP A 55 20.95 -15.02 -10.05
CA ASP A 55 21.65 -16.22 -10.55
C ASP A 55 23.01 -15.85 -11.14
N PHE A 56 23.10 -14.76 -11.91
CA PHE A 56 24.38 -14.28 -12.44
C PHE A 56 25.34 -13.86 -11.33
N ALA A 57 24.85 -13.15 -10.30
CA ALA A 57 25.66 -12.80 -9.15
C ALA A 57 26.23 -14.04 -8.44
N THR A 58 25.42 -15.10 -8.33
CA THR A 58 25.84 -16.38 -7.74
C THR A 58 26.86 -17.10 -8.62
N GLN A 59 26.58 -17.25 -9.91
CA GLN A 59 27.45 -17.95 -10.86
C GLN A 59 28.82 -17.27 -11.04
N LEU A 60 28.88 -15.93 -10.93
CA LEU A 60 30.15 -15.19 -10.97
C LEU A 60 31.08 -15.56 -9.81
N CYS A 61 30.55 -16.09 -8.70
CA CYS A 61 31.35 -16.58 -7.58
C CYS A 61 31.95 -17.97 -7.87
N GLU A 62 31.32 -18.75 -8.76
CA GLU A 62 31.67 -20.15 -9.02
C GLU A 62 32.51 -20.35 -10.29
N ARG A 63 32.38 -19.44 -11.25
CA ARG A 63 32.98 -19.55 -12.58
C ARG A 63 33.89 -18.37 -12.90
N GLN A 64 35.03 -18.66 -13.54
CA GLN A 64 35.94 -17.62 -14.02
C GLN A 64 35.48 -16.98 -15.34
N ASP A 65 34.73 -17.71 -16.16
CA ASP A 65 34.14 -17.22 -17.39
C ASP A 65 32.69 -17.71 -17.49
N LEU A 66 31.79 -16.76 -17.66
CA LEU A 66 30.36 -16.99 -17.85
C LEU A 66 29.92 -16.68 -19.28
N GLY A 67 30.67 -15.87 -20.02
CA GLY A 67 30.14 -15.21 -21.22
C GLY A 67 29.79 -16.19 -22.35
N HIS A 68 30.44 -17.34 -22.38
CA HIS A 68 30.22 -18.39 -23.39
C HIS A 68 29.50 -19.62 -22.83
N VAL A 69 28.95 -19.54 -21.62
CA VAL A 69 28.24 -20.65 -21.00
C VAL A 69 26.78 -20.63 -21.45
N ASP A 70 26.30 -21.76 -21.96
CA ASP A 70 24.91 -21.95 -22.36
C ASP A 70 23.96 -21.76 -21.17
N LEU A 71 22.80 -21.14 -21.38
CA LEU A 71 21.80 -20.93 -20.33
C LEU A 71 21.36 -22.24 -19.67
N SER A 72 21.28 -23.34 -20.43
CA SER A 72 20.96 -24.66 -19.89
C SER A 72 21.89 -25.13 -18.76
N ALA A 73 23.12 -24.59 -18.67
CA ALA A 73 24.10 -24.93 -17.64
C ALA A 73 24.10 -23.99 -16.44
N VAL A 74 23.36 -22.88 -16.49
CA VAL A 74 23.32 -21.84 -15.44
C VAL A 74 21.90 -21.46 -15.00
N MET A 75 20.87 -21.88 -15.74
CA MET A 75 19.47 -21.65 -15.42
C MET A 75 19.04 -22.43 -14.19
N SER A 76 18.12 -21.84 -13.43
CA SER A 76 17.42 -22.50 -12.34
C SER A 76 16.39 -23.50 -12.91
N THR A 77 16.45 -24.73 -12.39
CA THR A 77 15.59 -25.86 -12.75
C THR A 77 15.46 -26.83 -11.56
N PRO A 78 14.29 -27.45 -11.30
CA PRO A 78 13.03 -27.37 -12.05
C PRO A 78 12.37 -25.99 -11.93
N LEU A 79 11.69 -25.57 -12.99
CA LEU A 79 10.99 -24.30 -13.04
C LEU A 79 9.69 -24.38 -12.22
N THR A 80 9.56 -23.55 -11.19
CA THR A 80 8.29 -23.35 -10.49
C THR A 80 7.41 -22.44 -11.36
N THR A 81 6.17 -22.84 -11.62
CA THR A 81 5.22 -22.09 -12.46
C THR A 81 3.86 -21.96 -11.76
N VAL A 82 3.00 -21.09 -12.28
CA VAL A 82 1.61 -20.94 -11.84
C VAL A 82 0.67 -20.94 -13.03
N GLU A 83 -0.55 -21.42 -12.86
CA GLU A 83 -1.58 -21.35 -13.91
C GLU A 83 -2.19 -19.95 -13.97
N SER A 84 -2.55 -19.48 -15.16
CA SER A 84 -3.18 -18.16 -15.34
C SER A 84 -4.51 -18.01 -14.61
N THR A 85 -5.21 -19.12 -14.35
CA THR A 85 -6.46 -19.17 -13.58
C THR A 85 -6.27 -19.23 -12.07
N ALA A 86 -5.04 -19.41 -11.57
CA ALA A 86 -4.77 -19.42 -10.14
C ALA A 86 -5.03 -18.06 -9.50
N SER A 87 -5.29 -18.02 -8.20
CA SER A 87 -5.49 -16.74 -7.51
C SER A 87 -4.16 -16.02 -7.27
N ILE A 88 -4.23 -14.70 -7.11
CA ILE A 88 -3.09 -13.89 -6.65
C ILE A 88 -2.54 -14.41 -5.32
N VAL A 89 -3.40 -14.89 -4.42
CA VAL A 89 -2.99 -15.43 -3.11
C VAL A 89 -2.14 -16.68 -3.28
N ASP A 90 -2.56 -17.60 -4.15
CA ASP A 90 -1.79 -18.81 -4.46
C ASP A 90 -0.42 -18.46 -5.05
N ALA A 91 -0.35 -17.45 -5.93
CA ALA A 91 0.91 -16.98 -6.50
C ALA A 91 1.85 -16.42 -5.43
N VAL A 92 1.32 -15.65 -4.46
CA VAL A 92 2.11 -15.12 -3.32
C VAL A 92 2.63 -16.25 -2.44
N GLU A 93 1.79 -17.22 -2.10
CA GLU A 93 2.19 -18.39 -1.31
C GLU A 93 3.28 -19.20 -2.03
N LEU A 94 3.18 -19.37 -3.35
CA LEU A 94 4.19 -20.04 -4.16
C LEU A 94 5.53 -19.30 -4.17
N LEU A 95 5.53 -17.98 -4.39
CA LEU A 95 6.74 -17.14 -4.35
C LEU A 95 7.42 -17.22 -2.97
N GLN A 96 6.65 -17.09 -1.89
CA GLN A 96 7.18 -17.13 -0.52
C GLN A 96 7.72 -18.50 -0.15
N SER A 97 6.95 -19.56 -0.37
CA SER A 97 7.32 -20.93 0.02
C SER A 97 8.48 -21.49 -0.82
N SER A 98 8.61 -21.03 -2.06
CA SER A 98 9.72 -21.40 -2.94
C SER A 98 10.93 -20.47 -2.82
N HIS A 99 10.83 -19.38 -2.04
CA HIS A 99 11.87 -18.35 -1.90
C HIS A 99 12.36 -17.76 -3.24
N ILE A 100 11.42 -17.47 -4.14
CA ILE A 100 11.68 -16.90 -5.47
C ILE A 100 10.90 -15.61 -5.66
N GLU A 101 11.34 -14.77 -6.59
CA GLU A 101 10.71 -13.47 -6.87
C GLU A 101 9.96 -13.44 -8.21
N HIS A 102 10.17 -14.44 -9.07
CA HIS A 102 9.64 -14.50 -10.42
C HIS A 102 8.89 -15.82 -10.62
N LEU A 103 7.65 -15.75 -11.08
CA LEU A 103 6.80 -16.91 -11.32
C LEU A 103 6.26 -16.87 -12.76
N PRO A 104 6.79 -17.71 -13.66
CA PRO A 104 6.24 -17.90 -14.98
C PRO A 104 4.80 -18.41 -14.91
N VAL A 105 3.94 -17.82 -15.74
CA VAL A 105 2.52 -18.17 -15.86
C VAL A 105 2.32 -19.05 -17.08
N VAL A 106 1.64 -20.17 -16.92
CA VAL A 106 1.43 -21.17 -17.98
C VAL A 106 -0.04 -21.49 -18.21
N ASP A 107 -0.38 -21.86 -19.45
CA ASP A 107 -1.72 -22.33 -19.81
C ASP A 107 -1.97 -23.73 -19.22
N ALA A 108 -3.01 -23.85 -18.40
CA ALA A 108 -3.46 -25.12 -17.81
C ALA A 108 -4.05 -26.09 -18.85
N ALA A 109 -4.50 -25.59 -20.01
CA ALA A 109 -5.10 -26.38 -21.08
C ALA A 109 -4.05 -26.97 -22.05
N ASP A 110 -2.82 -26.44 -22.08
CA ASP A 110 -1.72 -26.99 -22.88
C ASP A 110 -0.99 -28.08 -22.09
N ALA A 111 -0.90 -29.28 -22.66
CA ALA A 111 -0.19 -30.41 -22.04
C ALA A 111 1.31 -30.16 -21.82
N ASN A 112 1.89 -29.17 -22.50
CA ASN A 112 3.28 -28.75 -22.36
C ASN A 112 3.44 -27.48 -21.51
N GLY A 113 2.35 -26.92 -20.97
CA GLY A 113 2.38 -25.70 -20.15
C GLY A 113 2.93 -24.51 -20.91
N ALA A 114 2.25 -24.10 -22.00
CA ALA A 114 2.68 -22.97 -22.81
C ALA A 114 2.79 -21.70 -21.97
N LEU A 115 3.90 -20.97 -22.12
CA LEU A 115 4.13 -19.72 -21.40
C LEU A 115 3.14 -18.64 -21.85
N GLU A 116 2.32 -18.14 -20.92
CA GLU A 116 1.33 -17.07 -21.14
C GLU A 116 1.78 -15.73 -20.57
N GLY A 117 2.61 -15.74 -19.53
CA GLY A 117 3.04 -14.53 -18.87
C GLY A 117 4.08 -14.76 -17.77
N ILE A 118 4.36 -13.70 -17.02
CA ILE A 118 5.17 -13.76 -15.80
C ILE A 118 4.54 -12.86 -14.75
N ILE A 119 4.57 -13.30 -13.49
CA ILE A 119 4.20 -12.50 -12.34
C ILE A 119 5.37 -12.45 -11.36
N THR A 120 5.72 -11.26 -10.89
CA THR A 120 6.81 -11.08 -9.94
C THR A 120 6.31 -10.44 -8.64
N THR A 121 7.17 -10.44 -7.63
CA THR A 121 6.95 -9.67 -6.40
C THR A 121 6.71 -8.18 -6.68
N THR A 122 7.21 -7.64 -7.79
CA THR A 122 6.98 -6.24 -8.19
C THR A 122 5.54 -6.03 -8.63
N GLU A 123 5.02 -6.84 -9.54
CA GLU A 123 3.60 -6.74 -9.95
C GLU A 123 2.70 -6.95 -8.75
N LEU A 124 3.02 -7.96 -7.93
CA LEU A 124 2.29 -8.25 -6.70
C LEU A 124 2.40 -7.14 -5.66
N SER A 125 3.46 -6.32 -5.63
CA SER A 125 3.57 -5.21 -4.67
C SER A 125 2.44 -4.18 -4.84
N TYR A 126 1.88 -4.06 -6.05
CA TYR A 126 0.73 -3.20 -6.32
C TYR A 126 -0.62 -3.80 -5.88
N TYR A 127 -0.68 -5.11 -5.62
CA TYR A 127 -1.93 -5.84 -5.30
C TYR A 127 -1.92 -6.51 -3.91
N VAL A 128 -0.74 -6.76 -3.35
CA VAL A 128 -0.48 -7.53 -2.12
C VAL A 128 0.02 -6.65 -0.95
N PRO A 129 -0.47 -5.42 -0.70
CA PRO A 129 -0.41 -4.88 0.66
C PRO A 129 -1.24 -5.70 1.67
N HIS A 130 -2.16 -6.54 1.19
CA HIS A 130 -3.28 -7.08 2.00
C HIS A 130 -3.13 -8.52 2.52
N LEU A 131 -2.04 -9.23 2.25
CA LEU A 131 -1.85 -10.61 2.77
C LEU A 131 -0.96 -10.69 4.01
N ALA A 132 -0.30 -9.59 4.40
CA ALA A 132 0.28 -9.47 5.74
C ALA A 132 -0.79 -9.17 6.82
N HIS A 133 -2.01 -8.84 6.39
CA HIS A 133 -3.10 -8.35 7.22
C HIS A 133 -4.19 -9.41 7.34
N GLY A 134 -4.00 -10.38 8.24
CA GLY A 134 -5.08 -11.27 8.66
C GLY A 134 -6.23 -10.45 9.27
N PRO A 135 -7.49 -10.91 9.19
CA PRO A 135 -8.62 -10.16 9.75
C PRO A 135 -8.46 -10.08 11.26
N SER A 136 -8.01 -8.92 11.76
CA SER A 136 -8.01 -8.61 13.18
C SER A 136 -9.47 -8.51 13.62
N ARG A 137 -9.89 -9.55 14.31
CA ARG A 137 -11.21 -9.71 14.90
C ARG A 137 -11.33 -8.66 16.01
N LEU A 138 -12.07 -7.59 15.75
CA LEU A 138 -12.53 -6.62 16.76
C LEU A 138 -13.30 -7.38 17.86
N GLU A 139 -12.62 -7.86 18.89
CA GLU A 139 -13.24 -8.34 20.11
C GLU A 139 -13.01 -7.35 21.26
N ALA A 140 -14.12 -6.73 21.65
CA ALA A 140 -14.47 -6.14 22.95
C ALA A 140 -13.42 -5.28 23.70
N ALA A 141 -13.67 -3.97 23.66
CA ALA A 141 -12.97 -2.88 24.32
C ALA A 141 -12.80 -2.98 25.86
N PRO A 142 -11.72 -2.35 26.39
CA PRO A 142 -11.74 -1.66 27.66
C PRO A 142 -11.69 -0.13 27.52
N THR A 143 -12.46 0.52 28.39
CA THR A 143 -12.50 1.94 28.81
C THR A 143 -12.17 3.04 27.78
N ARG A 144 -13.26 3.56 27.22
CA ARG A 144 -13.38 4.78 26.42
C ARG A 144 -13.13 6.05 27.25
N ARG A 145 -12.18 6.92 26.87
CA ARG A 145 -12.12 8.30 27.37
C ARG A 145 -11.31 9.24 26.47
N GLN A 146 -11.84 10.44 26.24
CA GLN A 146 -11.22 11.53 25.47
C GLN A 146 -9.88 11.97 26.07
N VAL A 147 -8.78 11.72 25.36
CA VAL A 147 -7.47 12.31 25.64
C VAL A 147 -7.28 13.55 24.76
N ARG A 148 -7.02 14.69 25.40
CA ARG A 148 -6.77 15.99 24.74
C ARG A 148 -5.30 16.08 24.33
N THR A 149 -5.06 16.41 23.07
CA THR A 149 -3.74 16.78 22.55
C THR A 149 -3.87 18.12 21.82
N ASP A 150 -2.93 19.00 22.13
CA ASP A 150 -2.72 20.41 21.80
C ASP A 150 -3.05 20.86 20.36
N THR A 151 -4.33 20.92 20.00
CA THR A 151 -4.78 21.43 18.68
C THR A 151 -5.38 22.83 18.82
N LYS A 152 -4.96 23.75 17.94
CA LYS A 152 -5.32 25.18 18.00
C LYS A 152 -6.83 25.43 17.83
N TYR A 153 -7.55 24.52 17.18
CA TYR A 153 -8.98 24.61 16.89
C TYR A 153 -9.62 23.21 16.95
N GLU A 154 -10.84 23.14 17.46
CA GLU A 154 -11.72 21.96 17.39
C GLU A 154 -13.10 22.41 16.89
N ARG A 155 -13.81 21.56 16.16
CA ARG A 155 -15.21 21.80 15.73
C ARG A 155 -16.14 20.80 16.41
N ASP A 156 -17.40 21.18 16.58
CA ASP A 156 -18.40 20.38 17.30
C ASP A 156 -18.73 19.04 16.62
N ASP A 157 -18.57 18.95 15.30
CA ASP A 157 -18.82 17.73 14.51
C ASP A 157 -17.65 16.73 14.54
N TRP A 158 -16.50 17.13 15.09
CA TRP A 158 -15.30 16.29 15.13
C TRP A 158 -15.34 15.37 16.34
N ALA A 159 -15.04 14.10 16.11
CA ALA A 159 -14.84 13.13 17.17
C ALA A 159 -13.42 12.57 17.10
N PHE A 160 -12.80 12.42 18.27
CA PHE A 160 -11.52 11.79 18.42
C PHE A 160 -11.57 10.76 19.55
N GLU A 161 -11.04 9.57 19.29
CA GLU A 161 -10.89 8.50 20.27
C GLU A 161 -9.46 7.97 20.20
N TYR A 162 -8.82 7.78 21.36
CA TYR A 162 -7.52 7.12 21.48
C TYR A 162 -7.63 5.99 22.50
N HIS A 163 -7.22 4.79 22.10
CA HIS A 163 -7.19 3.62 22.95
C HIS A 163 -5.73 3.20 23.12
N SER A 164 -5.24 3.25 24.37
CA SER A 164 -3.87 2.85 24.71
C SER A 164 -3.81 2.29 26.13
N ALA A 165 -2.79 1.49 26.39
CA ALA A 165 -2.42 1.06 27.74
C ALA A 165 -1.68 2.15 28.53
N ASP A 166 -0.96 3.05 27.85
CA ASP A 166 -0.19 4.16 28.44
C ASP A 166 -0.35 5.42 27.59
N GLU A 167 -1.07 6.43 28.12
CA GLU A 167 -1.35 7.68 27.41
C GLU A 167 -0.10 8.55 27.17
N SER A 168 1.05 8.23 27.77
CA SER A 168 2.28 9.00 27.65
C SER A 168 3.23 8.52 26.56
N THR A 169 3.05 7.29 26.05
CA THR A 169 3.95 6.68 25.07
C THR A 169 3.16 5.90 24.03
N VAL A 170 3.71 5.77 22.81
CA VAL A 170 3.10 4.92 21.78
C VAL A 170 3.58 3.48 21.92
N SER A 171 2.64 2.57 21.95
CA SER A 171 2.85 1.13 22.03
C SER A 171 2.12 0.39 20.91
N VAL A 172 2.64 -0.79 20.54
CA VAL A 172 1.91 -1.71 19.65
C VAL A 172 0.58 -2.09 20.28
N GLY A 173 -0.50 -2.02 19.49
CA GLY A 173 -1.89 -2.20 19.90
C GLY A 173 -2.62 -0.89 20.21
N ASP A 174 -1.95 0.26 20.19
CA ASP A 174 -2.61 1.55 20.35
C ASP A 174 -3.46 1.89 19.11
N VAL A 175 -4.66 2.42 19.33
CA VAL A 175 -5.61 2.77 18.27
C VAL A 175 -6.03 4.23 18.39
N ALA A 176 -5.75 5.03 17.35
CA ALA A 176 -6.24 6.39 17.21
C ALA A 176 -7.37 6.46 16.17
N GLN A 177 -8.42 7.20 16.47
CA GLN A 177 -9.55 7.37 15.56
C GLN A 177 -9.93 8.84 15.45
N PHE A 178 -10.23 9.28 14.23
CA PHE A 178 -10.75 10.61 13.97
C PHE A 178 -11.94 10.53 13.02
N SER A 179 -13.01 11.23 13.35
CA SER A 179 -14.21 11.28 12.52
C SER A 179 -14.73 12.70 12.34
N LYS A 180 -15.23 13.00 11.15
CA LYS A 180 -16.03 14.20 10.83
C LYS A 180 -16.97 13.93 9.66
N SER A 181 -17.94 14.80 9.45
CA SER A 181 -18.64 14.87 8.16
C SER A 181 -17.78 15.63 7.16
N ILE A 182 -17.75 15.19 5.90
CA ILE A 182 -17.07 15.93 4.83
C ILE A 182 -18.14 16.60 3.98
N ASP A 183 -18.23 17.92 4.05
CA ASP A 183 -19.26 18.70 3.35
C ASP A 183 -18.75 19.35 2.06
N ASP A 184 -19.62 20.12 1.40
CA ASP A 184 -19.31 20.82 0.14
C ASP A 184 -18.20 21.86 0.36
N ASP A 185 -18.20 22.56 1.51
CA ASP A 185 -17.19 23.55 1.87
C ASP A 185 -15.80 22.89 2.00
N ASP A 186 -15.72 21.68 2.57
CA ASP A 186 -14.47 20.91 2.64
C ASP A 186 -13.96 20.52 1.24
N VAL A 187 -14.85 20.10 0.34
CA VAL A 187 -14.50 19.70 -1.03
C VAL A 187 -13.99 20.90 -1.83
N GLU A 188 -14.67 22.04 -1.74
CA GLU A 188 -14.26 23.29 -2.38
C GLU A 188 -12.92 23.79 -1.83
N ALA A 189 -12.77 23.83 -0.50
CA ALA A 189 -11.53 24.26 0.14
C ALA A 189 -10.34 23.35 -0.23
N PHE A 190 -10.57 22.04 -0.34
CA PHE A 190 -9.53 21.12 -0.78
C PHE A 190 -9.13 21.35 -2.24
N ALA A 191 -10.10 21.56 -3.14
CA ALA A 191 -9.83 21.89 -4.53
C ALA A 191 -8.99 23.17 -4.65
N ASP A 192 -9.31 24.20 -3.87
CA ASP A 192 -8.57 25.46 -3.86
C ASP A 192 -7.13 25.30 -3.35
N VAL A 193 -6.92 24.54 -2.27
CA VAL A 193 -5.59 24.35 -1.67
C VAL A 193 -4.69 23.45 -2.53
N THR A 194 -5.27 22.41 -3.15
CA THR A 194 -4.49 21.42 -3.92
C THR A 194 -4.38 21.74 -5.39
N GLY A 195 -5.31 22.54 -5.94
CA GLY A 195 -5.47 22.75 -7.37
C GLY A 195 -6.17 21.60 -8.10
N ASP A 196 -6.64 20.57 -7.38
CA ASP A 196 -7.48 19.52 -7.99
C ASP A 196 -8.89 20.05 -8.20
N THR A 197 -9.14 20.60 -9.38
CA THR A 197 -10.45 21.12 -9.78
C THR A 197 -11.19 20.13 -10.69
N ASN A 198 -10.98 18.83 -10.51
CA ASN A 198 -11.66 17.83 -11.33
C ASN A 198 -13.19 17.98 -11.21
N ARG A 199 -13.84 18.08 -12.37
CA ARG A 199 -15.29 18.32 -12.49
C ARG A 199 -16.13 17.25 -11.80
N LEU A 200 -15.60 16.03 -11.64
CA LEU A 200 -16.27 14.96 -10.90
C LEU A 200 -16.62 15.38 -9.45
N HIS A 201 -15.78 16.19 -8.81
CA HIS A 201 -15.97 16.61 -7.43
C HIS A 201 -16.78 17.90 -7.31
N LEU A 202 -16.76 18.75 -8.34
CA LEU A 202 -17.28 20.12 -8.26
C LEU A 202 -18.59 20.33 -9.05
N GLU A 203 -18.84 19.59 -10.13
CA GLU A 203 -19.97 19.83 -11.03
C GLU A 203 -20.99 18.69 -11.01
N ALA A 204 -22.17 18.93 -10.41
CA ALA A 204 -23.22 17.92 -10.29
C ALA A 204 -23.72 17.39 -11.65
N ALA A 205 -23.86 18.26 -12.65
CA ALA A 205 -24.31 17.87 -13.98
C ALA A 205 -23.32 16.93 -14.68
N TYR A 206 -22.01 17.17 -14.52
CA TYR A 206 -20.97 16.29 -15.06
C TYR A 206 -20.92 14.97 -14.31
N ALA A 207 -20.94 15.02 -12.98
CA ALA A 207 -20.86 13.83 -12.14
C ALA A 207 -22.02 12.85 -12.38
N ALA A 208 -23.22 13.36 -12.65
CA ALA A 208 -24.41 12.59 -13.01
C ALA A 208 -24.26 11.77 -14.31
N GLU A 209 -23.36 12.16 -15.21
CA GLU A 209 -23.07 11.43 -16.45
C GLU A 209 -21.98 10.36 -16.26
N THR A 210 -21.32 10.32 -15.11
CA THR A 210 -20.28 9.34 -14.79
C THR A 210 -20.85 8.07 -14.18
N ARG A 211 -20.02 7.02 -14.05
CA ARG A 211 -20.40 5.77 -13.35
C ARG A 211 -20.82 5.97 -11.88
N PHE A 212 -20.45 7.08 -11.27
CA PHE A 212 -20.77 7.39 -9.88
C PHE A 212 -22.18 7.98 -9.73
N GLY A 213 -22.73 8.62 -10.79
CA GLY A 213 -24.08 9.19 -10.78
C GLY A 213 -24.26 10.46 -9.94
N GLU A 214 -23.28 10.83 -9.12
CA GLU A 214 -23.28 12.04 -8.29
C GLU A 214 -21.84 12.51 -7.99
N ARG A 215 -21.72 13.70 -7.39
CA ARG A 215 -20.42 14.21 -6.94
C ARG A 215 -19.95 13.40 -5.74
N ILE A 216 -18.67 13.07 -5.74
CA ILE A 216 -18.02 12.33 -4.66
C ILE A 216 -16.88 13.15 -4.07
N VAL A 217 -16.50 12.84 -2.84
CA VAL A 217 -15.36 13.45 -2.15
C VAL A 217 -14.04 13.07 -2.86
N HIS A 218 -13.05 13.98 -2.88
CA HIS A 218 -11.70 13.65 -3.32
C HIS A 218 -11.13 12.53 -2.44
N GLY A 219 -10.65 11.42 -3.01
CA GLY A 219 -10.09 10.33 -2.21
C GLY A 219 -8.96 10.80 -1.27
N VAL A 220 -8.10 11.69 -1.76
CA VAL A 220 -6.98 12.25 -0.97
C VAL A 220 -7.46 13.16 0.17
N LEU A 221 -8.62 13.80 0.03
CA LEU A 221 -9.25 14.54 1.14
C LEU A 221 -9.67 13.57 2.26
N ALA A 222 -10.28 12.44 1.92
CA ALA A 222 -10.61 11.40 2.91
C ALA A 222 -9.35 10.80 3.56
N ASN A 223 -8.27 10.60 2.80
CA ASN A 223 -6.96 10.18 3.33
C ASN A 223 -6.41 11.19 4.37
N GLY A 224 -6.70 12.48 4.23
CA GLY A 224 -6.32 13.50 5.21
C GLY A 224 -6.84 13.25 6.64
N LEU A 225 -7.92 12.47 6.79
CA LEU A 225 -8.44 12.07 8.10
C LEU A 225 -7.48 11.16 8.87
N ILE A 226 -6.68 10.35 8.17
CA ILE A 226 -5.64 9.52 8.78
C ILE A 226 -4.57 10.43 9.39
N SER A 227 -4.18 11.50 8.69
CA SER A 227 -3.29 12.51 9.27
C SER A 227 -3.87 13.16 10.53
N ALA A 228 -5.17 13.43 10.55
CA ALA A 228 -5.83 14.00 11.73
C ALA A 228 -5.87 13.03 12.92
N ALA A 229 -6.09 11.73 12.67
CA ALA A 229 -6.03 10.69 13.69
C ALA A 229 -4.61 10.54 14.26
N LEU A 230 -3.60 10.43 13.40
CA LEU A 230 -2.20 10.24 13.82
C LEU A 230 -1.59 11.45 14.54
N ALA A 231 -2.06 12.66 14.24
CA ALA A 231 -1.64 13.88 14.92
C ALA A 231 -1.99 13.91 16.41
N ARG A 232 -2.78 12.95 16.88
CA ARG A 232 -3.23 12.85 18.28
C ARG A 232 -2.52 11.76 19.07
N LEU A 233 -1.66 10.97 18.42
CA LEU A 233 -0.74 10.07 19.13
C LEU A 233 0.16 10.89 20.09
N PRO A 234 0.56 10.32 21.24
CA PRO A 234 1.48 10.98 22.15
C PRO A 234 2.85 11.17 21.50
N GLY A 235 3.36 12.40 21.54
CA GLY A 235 4.65 12.77 20.95
C GLY A 235 4.52 13.66 19.72
N LEU A 236 5.63 13.89 19.04
CA LEU A 236 5.70 14.58 17.76
C LEU A 236 5.69 13.54 16.64
N THR A 237 4.51 13.33 16.03
CA THR A 237 4.33 12.39 14.92
C THR A 237 4.85 12.97 13.61
N ILE A 238 5.79 12.28 12.96
CA ILE A 238 6.40 12.62 11.68
C ILE A 238 6.10 11.51 10.67
N TYR A 239 5.45 11.83 9.56
CA TYR A 239 5.20 10.88 8.47
C TYR A 239 6.51 10.55 7.74
N LEU A 240 6.78 9.26 7.56
CA LEU A 240 7.86 8.76 6.69
C LEU A 240 7.30 8.19 5.39
N SER A 241 6.19 7.46 5.46
CA SER A 241 5.47 6.96 4.29
C SER A 241 3.98 6.75 4.59
N GLN A 242 3.16 6.81 3.54
CA GLN A 242 1.73 6.50 3.55
C GLN A 242 1.40 5.76 2.25
N GLU A 243 0.78 4.60 2.39
CA GLU A 243 0.23 3.81 1.29
C GLU A 243 -1.29 3.74 1.47
N SER A 244 -2.05 3.87 0.38
CA SER A 244 -3.51 3.90 0.46
C SER A 244 -4.15 3.33 -0.80
N SER A 245 -5.13 2.45 -0.59
CA SER A 245 -6.01 1.87 -1.60
C SER A 245 -7.40 2.47 -1.45
N PHE A 246 -7.95 3.01 -2.53
CA PHE A 246 -9.30 3.58 -2.56
C PHE A 246 -10.30 2.49 -2.98
N ARG A 247 -11.18 2.08 -2.07
CA ARG A 247 -12.08 0.93 -2.25
C ARG A 247 -13.45 1.33 -2.76
N GLU A 248 -14.04 2.34 -2.14
CA GLU A 248 -15.39 2.82 -2.43
C GLU A 248 -15.38 4.35 -2.49
N PRO A 249 -16.28 4.97 -3.26
CA PRO A 249 -16.46 6.42 -3.22
C PRO A 249 -17.10 6.85 -1.90
N LEU A 250 -16.78 8.06 -1.45
CA LEU A 250 -17.45 8.71 -0.31
C LEU A 250 -18.34 9.84 -0.82
N SER A 251 -19.59 9.88 -0.37
CA SER A 251 -20.54 10.91 -0.78
C SER A 251 -20.30 12.21 -0.01
N ILE A 252 -20.61 13.34 -0.62
CA ILE A 252 -20.54 14.63 0.05
C ILE A 252 -21.66 14.70 1.12
N GLY A 253 -21.29 15.07 2.34
CA GLY A 253 -22.14 15.08 3.53
C GLY A 253 -21.98 13.84 4.42
N ASP A 254 -21.36 12.77 3.91
CA ASP A 254 -21.17 11.55 4.69
C ASP A 254 -20.20 11.78 5.85
N ARG A 255 -20.46 11.04 6.94
CA ARG A 255 -19.53 10.94 8.06
C ARG A 255 -18.48 9.89 7.74
N ALA A 256 -17.21 10.29 7.79
CA ALA A 256 -16.08 9.40 7.62
C ALA A 256 -15.29 9.26 8.92
N THR A 257 -14.76 8.07 9.17
CA THR A 257 -13.96 7.75 10.35
C THR A 257 -12.66 7.10 9.92
N ALA A 258 -11.53 7.77 10.18
CA ALA A 258 -10.22 7.17 10.11
C ALA A 258 -9.93 6.39 11.39
N VAL A 259 -9.40 5.17 11.24
CA VAL A 259 -8.93 4.28 12.30
C VAL A 259 -7.47 3.96 12.01
N CYS A 260 -6.61 4.14 13.00
CA CYS A 260 -5.16 3.98 12.89
C CYS A 260 -4.67 3.10 14.04
N GLU A 261 -4.25 1.87 13.73
CA GLU A 261 -3.75 0.92 14.71
C GLU A 261 -2.23 0.77 14.59
N VAL A 262 -1.50 0.90 15.69
CA VAL A 262 -0.05 0.67 15.73
C VAL A 262 0.20 -0.82 15.78
N VAL A 263 0.71 -1.39 14.69
CA VAL A 263 0.84 -2.85 14.55
C VAL A 263 2.26 -3.37 14.70
N GLU A 264 3.26 -2.51 14.54
CA GLU A 264 4.67 -2.92 14.63
C GLU A 264 5.56 -1.78 15.17
N ASP A 265 6.46 -2.11 16.09
CA ASP A 265 7.60 -1.26 16.47
C ASP A 265 8.81 -1.63 15.59
N LEU A 266 9.21 -0.71 14.73
CA LEU A 266 10.33 -0.86 13.79
C LEU A 266 11.67 -0.44 14.42
N GLY A 267 11.66 -0.05 15.70
CA GLY A 267 12.79 0.46 16.44
C GLY A 267 13.14 1.92 16.10
N ARG A 268 13.97 2.54 16.94
CA ARG A 268 14.37 3.95 16.80
C ARG A 268 13.17 4.90 16.70
N SER A 269 12.14 4.64 17.51
CA SER A 269 10.90 5.41 17.58
C SER A 269 10.07 5.39 16.29
N LYS A 270 10.28 4.38 15.42
CA LYS A 270 9.50 4.20 14.20
C LYS A 270 8.44 3.14 14.40
N TYR A 271 7.26 3.38 13.85
CA TYR A 271 6.11 2.50 13.97
C TYR A 271 5.45 2.27 12.63
N ARG A 272 5.02 1.04 12.37
CA ARG A 272 4.07 0.73 11.29
C ARG A 272 2.66 0.83 11.85
N ILE A 273 1.80 1.47 11.09
CA ILE A 273 0.41 1.72 11.45
C ILE A 273 -0.49 1.22 10.33
N GLU A 274 -1.49 0.41 10.68
CA GLU A 274 -2.60 0.09 9.79
C GLU A 274 -3.58 1.24 9.76
N THR A 275 -3.96 1.68 8.56
CA THR A 275 -4.82 2.86 8.38
C THR A 275 -6.05 2.49 7.58
N THR A 276 -7.24 2.77 8.11
CA THR A 276 -8.51 2.51 7.45
C THR A 276 -9.40 3.74 7.56
N VAL A 277 -10.16 4.07 6.52
CA VAL A 277 -11.26 5.05 6.56
C VAL A 277 -12.56 4.34 6.21
N VAL A 278 -13.54 4.46 7.09
CA VAL A 278 -14.89 3.91 6.90
C VAL A 278 -15.94 5.02 6.80
N ASP A 279 -17.02 4.76 6.06
CA ASP A 279 -18.20 5.64 6.00
C ASP A 279 -19.11 5.46 7.23
N GLY A 280 -20.26 6.15 7.22
CA GLY A 280 -21.26 6.05 8.29
C GLY A 280 -21.95 4.69 8.42
N ASN A 281 -21.78 3.81 7.43
CA ASN A 281 -22.32 2.44 7.39
C ASN A 281 -21.23 1.39 7.68
N GLU A 282 -20.06 1.81 8.15
CA GLU A 282 -18.89 0.95 8.40
C GLU A 282 -18.32 0.29 7.12
N THR A 283 -18.66 0.81 5.94
CA THR A 283 -18.07 0.38 4.67
C THR A 283 -16.67 0.96 4.55
N THR A 284 -15.69 0.12 4.23
CA THR A 284 -14.32 0.58 3.99
C THR A 284 -14.22 1.37 2.70
N VAL A 285 -13.89 2.65 2.83
CA VAL A 285 -13.68 3.60 1.73
C VAL A 285 -12.21 3.62 1.32
N LEU A 286 -11.31 3.53 2.30
CA LEU A 286 -9.87 3.51 2.10
C LEU A 286 -9.24 2.56 3.12
N ASP A 287 -8.21 1.83 2.71
CA ASP A 287 -7.32 1.11 3.61
C ASP A 287 -5.87 1.18 3.14
N GLY A 288 -4.92 0.90 4.03
CA GLY A 288 -3.50 0.96 3.74
C GLY A 288 -2.65 0.95 4.99
N SER A 289 -1.43 1.48 4.87
CA SER A 289 -0.49 1.54 5.99
C SER A 289 0.34 2.82 5.98
N ALA A 290 0.77 3.24 7.18
CA ALA A 290 1.68 4.35 7.38
C ALA A 290 2.95 3.86 8.09
N VAL A 291 4.08 4.51 7.82
CA VAL A 291 5.24 4.46 8.71
C VAL A 291 5.47 5.85 9.27
N VAL A 292 5.49 5.95 10.59
CA VAL A 292 5.73 7.21 11.31
C VAL A 292 6.95 7.10 12.21
N LEU A 293 7.60 8.24 12.46
CA LEU A 293 8.57 8.45 13.52
C LEU A 293 7.91 9.30 14.61
N ILE A 294 8.06 8.93 15.88
CA ILE A 294 7.46 9.65 17.00
C ILE A 294 8.57 10.13 17.94
N ASP A 295 8.84 11.43 17.90
CA ASP A 295 9.82 12.07 18.78
C ASP A 295 9.18 12.54 20.09
N GLU A 296 9.98 12.72 21.14
CA GLU A 296 9.54 13.38 22.36
C GLU A 296 9.17 14.84 22.06
N LEU A 297 8.09 15.32 22.68
CA LEU A 297 7.74 16.73 22.59
C LEU A 297 8.86 17.59 23.22
N PRO A 298 9.26 18.70 22.58
CA PRO A 298 10.23 19.60 23.18
C PRO A 298 9.70 20.10 24.54
N PRO A 299 10.57 20.26 25.56
CA PRO A 299 10.16 20.79 26.86
C PRO A 299 9.53 22.17 26.64
N MET A 300 8.22 22.26 26.90
CA MET A 300 7.30 23.33 26.48
C MET A 300 7.96 24.66 26.09
N ALA A 301 7.81 25.05 24.82
CA ALA A 301 7.60 26.46 24.54
C ALA A 301 6.26 26.83 25.19
N THR A 302 6.32 27.33 26.43
CA THR A 302 5.15 27.87 27.12
C THR A 302 4.50 28.88 26.19
N HIS A 303 3.29 28.58 25.70
CA HIS A 303 2.49 29.56 24.99
C HIS A 303 2.46 30.85 25.81
N GLU A 304 2.93 31.95 25.21
CA GLU A 304 2.60 33.28 25.68
C GLU A 304 1.08 33.34 25.75
N ARG A 305 0.54 33.28 26.96
CA ARG A 305 -0.87 33.57 27.19
C ARG A 305 -1.10 34.96 26.64
N ASP A 306 -2.07 35.09 25.73
CA ASP A 306 -2.67 36.36 25.39
C ASP A 306 -2.87 37.16 26.67
N ALA A 307 -2.07 38.23 26.82
CA ALA A 307 -2.27 39.17 27.89
C ALA A 307 -3.69 39.72 27.72
N PRO A 308 -4.53 39.73 28.77
CA PRO A 308 -5.84 40.34 28.66
C PRO A 308 -5.61 41.80 28.26
N ALA A 309 -6.25 42.23 27.17
CA ALA A 309 -6.32 43.63 26.80
C ALA A 309 -6.86 44.41 28.00
N THR A 310 -5.95 45.05 28.74
CA THR A 310 -6.31 46.03 29.75
C THR A 310 -6.95 47.18 29.00
N GLY A 311 -8.28 47.25 29.03
CA GLY A 311 -8.99 48.45 28.66
C GLY A 311 -8.49 49.60 29.54
N SER A 312 -7.94 50.64 28.91
CA SER A 312 -7.89 51.96 29.52
C SER A 312 -9.12 52.72 29.05
N SER A 313 -10.10 52.82 29.95
CA SER A 313 -10.99 53.98 29.97
C SER A 313 -10.19 55.12 30.61
N ASP A 314 -9.95 56.18 29.85
CA ASP A 314 -10.01 57.59 30.28
C ASP A 314 -9.87 58.50 29.04
#